data_AF-A0A6I1KDG4-F1
#
_entry.id   AF-A0A6I1KDG4-F1
#
_cell.length_a   1.000
_cell.length_b   1.000
_cell.length_c   1.000
_cell.angle_alpha   90.00
_cell.angle_beta   90.00
_cell.angle_gamma   90.00
#
_symmetry.space_group_name_H-M   'P 1'
#
loop_
_entity.id
_entity.type
_entity.pdbx_description
1 polymer ?
#
loop_
_entity_poly.entity_id
_entity_poly.type
_entity_poly.pdbx_seq_one_letter_code
_entity_poly.pdbx_strand_id
1 'polypeptide(L)'
;MKKSASLVAALLLALTAIPSAEAAFVIGGENGWQFSTDGFLNVFGVYESIERHPNGVTGGQLGGDQTGTGEAQQQFRVRTGLLPVGVGFNIKAPTTKGVDYAVRLGLYPQIQNNGGSRTDISPNIDFREINITADGKFGQVLAGRAINLYQAKNILTDMTLFSVGVVGPVNSGPTMGHIGYGYLYPNFGAQFRYTTPDLNGVKVAFSVNDTNDVGGATVRNVPRFESEISYATAFTGGKMQTWVSGLYQTASFSSTDANRPGGHATSLGGAAGVELGLGGLDLLVSGYGGQALGMLGMQGGDATDAVGKERKNWGFLTQATYMLTPELKVGVNYGQSNAVESDQDQLERTTGVTTPAHFIFDTSTGGSTLVPAATTRTAHIRTQQAAVGALTYNLNKFTQIIAEYTWAQDKWFDGQKQNANIVALGTFFYW
;
A
#
# COMPACT_ATOMS: atom_id res chain seq x y z
N MET A 1 8.60 1.26 -42.15
CA MET A 1 8.92 2.08 -40.96
C MET A 1 8.50 1.30 -39.74
N LYS A 2 9.46 0.82 -38.95
CA LYS A 2 9.24 -0.10 -37.81
C LYS A 2 8.87 0.74 -36.57
N LYS A 3 7.69 0.50 -35.99
CA LYS A 3 7.22 1.19 -34.78
C LYS A 3 7.96 0.62 -33.57
N SER A 4 8.77 1.45 -32.91
CA SER A 4 9.45 1.15 -31.66
C SER A 4 8.44 1.27 -30.51
N ALA A 5 7.89 0.13 -30.07
CA ALA A 5 7.12 0.03 -28.83
C ALA A 5 8.11 -0.16 -27.68
N SER A 6 8.46 0.93 -26.98
CA SER A 6 9.31 0.90 -25.80
C SER A 6 8.46 0.75 -24.53
N LEU A 7 8.72 -0.35 -23.84
CA LEU A 7 8.47 -0.74 -22.45
C LEU A 7 7.73 0.27 -21.53
N VAL A 8 6.45 -0.03 -21.29
CA VAL A 8 5.80 0.08 -19.96
C VAL A 8 4.97 -1.19 -19.81
N ALA A 9 5.53 -2.26 -19.24
CA ALA A 9 4.85 -3.57 -19.24
C ALA A 9 5.04 -4.38 -17.96
N ALA A 10 5.19 -3.71 -16.81
CA ALA A 10 5.16 -4.37 -15.51
C ALA A 10 4.09 -3.80 -14.55
N LEU A 11 3.47 -2.66 -14.87
CA LEU A 11 2.28 -2.13 -14.16
C LEU A 11 0.97 -2.26 -14.96
N LEU A 12 1.03 -2.70 -16.22
CA LEU A 12 -0.11 -2.58 -17.15
C LEU A 12 -1.06 -3.76 -17.20
N LEU A 13 -0.80 -4.88 -16.51
CA LEU A 13 -1.73 -6.01 -16.54
C LEU A 13 -3.01 -5.78 -15.73
N ALA A 14 -2.95 -4.93 -14.69
CA ALA A 14 -4.14 -4.42 -13.99
C ALA A 14 -4.84 -3.25 -14.72
N LEU A 15 -4.19 -2.68 -15.75
CA LEU A 15 -4.70 -1.56 -16.55
C LEU A 15 -5.28 -2.01 -17.91
N THR A 16 -5.44 -3.32 -18.15
CA THR A 16 -5.90 -3.86 -19.45
C THR A 16 -7.36 -3.53 -19.82
N ALA A 17 -8.08 -2.80 -18.96
CA ALA A 17 -9.44 -2.30 -19.24
C ALA A 17 -9.53 -0.78 -19.43
N ILE A 18 -8.40 -0.04 -19.45
CA ILE A 18 -8.41 1.37 -19.85
C ILE A 18 -8.14 1.43 -21.35
N PRO A 19 -9.11 1.82 -22.20
CA PRO A 19 -8.79 2.23 -23.56
C PRO A 19 -7.71 3.32 -23.49
N SER A 20 -6.55 3.06 -24.11
CA SER A 20 -5.48 4.04 -24.24
C SER A 20 -6.06 5.35 -24.77
N ALA A 21 -6.22 6.34 -23.89
CA ALA A 21 -6.59 7.68 -24.24
C ALA A 21 -5.44 8.25 -25.09
N GLU A 22 -5.76 8.70 -26.30
CA GLU A 22 -4.84 9.47 -27.13
C GLU A 22 -4.71 10.87 -26.53
N ALA A 23 -3.76 11.10 -25.62
CA ALA A 23 -3.32 12.45 -25.29
C ALA A 23 -1.85 12.53 -24.86
N ALA A 24 -0.93 12.02 -25.69
CA ALA A 24 0.44 12.52 -25.68
C ALA A 24 0.54 13.66 -26.72
N PHE A 25 0.30 14.90 -26.33
CA PHE A 25 0.83 16.02 -27.12
C PHE A 25 2.36 15.99 -26.94
N VAL A 26 3.07 15.50 -27.95
CA VAL A 26 4.54 15.41 -27.92
C VAL A 26 5.09 16.81 -28.19
N ILE A 27 5.70 17.42 -27.17
CA ILE A 27 6.48 18.65 -27.34
C ILE A 27 7.95 18.24 -27.48
N GLY A 28 8.58 18.64 -28.60
CA GLY A 28 9.91 18.16 -28.99
C GLY A 28 9.84 17.03 -30.02
N GLY A 29 10.97 16.71 -30.65
CA GLY A 29 11.05 15.61 -31.62
C GLY A 29 12.13 15.79 -32.69
N GLU A 30 12.49 17.03 -33.04
CA GLU A 30 13.51 17.31 -34.07
C GLU A 30 14.90 16.77 -33.67
N ASN A 31 15.21 16.78 -32.38
CA ASN A 31 16.45 16.22 -31.82
C ASN A 31 16.24 14.84 -31.14
N GLY A 32 15.07 14.21 -31.33
CA GLY A 32 14.71 12.90 -30.79
C GLY A 32 14.25 12.86 -29.32
N TRP A 33 14.25 13.99 -28.60
CA TRP A 33 13.64 14.08 -27.27
C TRP A 33 12.12 14.21 -27.36
N GLN A 34 11.41 13.64 -26.39
CA GLN A 34 9.95 13.69 -26.30
C GLN A 34 9.52 14.07 -24.89
N PHE A 35 8.53 14.95 -24.79
CA PHE A 35 7.81 15.23 -23.56
C PHE A 35 6.34 14.81 -23.72
N SER A 36 5.77 14.15 -22.71
CA SER A 36 4.34 13.82 -22.65
C SER A 36 3.80 13.91 -21.23
N THR A 37 2.49 14.04 -21.10
CA THR A 37 1.78 13.93 -19.82
C THR A 37 0.72 12.83 -19.91
N ASP A 38 0.42 12.23 -18.77
CA ASP A 38 -0.66 11.28 -18.56
C ASP A 38 -1.26 11.56 -17.18
N GLY A 39 -2.48 11.12 -16.96
CA GLY A 39 -3.00 11.15 -15.61
C GLY A 39 -4.44 10.78 -15.48
N PHE A 40 -4.90 10.95 -14.25
CA PHE A 40 -6.26 10.67 -13.88
C PHE A 40 -6.67 11.48 -12.66
N LEU A 41 -7.95 11.79 -12.57
CA LEU A 41 -8.56 12.50 -11.46
C LEU A 41 -9.77 11.72 -11.00
N ASN A 42 -9.97 11.63 -9.69
CA ASN A 42 -11.17 11.03 -9.14
C ASN A 42 -11.77 11.87 -8.03
N VAL A 43 -13.09 11.77 -7.93
CA VAL A 43 -13.90 12.49 -6.95
C VAL A 43 -15.02 11.56 -6.50
N PHE A 44 -15.14 11.37 -5.19
CA PHE A 44 -16.19 10.57 -4.57
C PHE A 44 -16.95 11.39 -3.54
N GLY A 45 -18.28 11.31 -3.59
CA GLY A 45 -19.14 11.57 -2.44
C GLY A 45 -19.18 10.30 -1.58
N VAL A 46 -18.75 10.41 -0.33
CA VAL A 46 -18.58 9.29 0.60
C VAL A 46 -19.39 9.57 1.85
N TYR A 47 -20.35 8.71 2.16
CA TYR A 47 -20.99 8.66 3.47
C TYR A 47 -20.33 7.56 4.30
N GLU A 48 -19.83 7.90 5.48
CA GLU A 48 -19.13 6.99 6.37
C GLU A 48 -19.80 6.99 7.75
N SER A 49 -20.21 5.81 8.20
CA SER A 49 -20.73 5.52 9.53
C SER A 49 -19.76 4.60 10.24
N ILE A 50 -19.04 5.11 11.25
CA ILE A 50 -17.98 4.40 11.95
C ILE A 50 -18.34 4.38 13.44
N GLU A 51 -18.39 3.19 14.02
CA GLU A 51 -18.62 3.04 15.44
C GLU A 51 -17.49 3.66 16.26
N ARG A 52 -17.80 4.01 17.51
CA ARG A 52 -16.84 4.56 18.46
C ARG A 52 -15.62 3.63 18.58
N HIS A 53 -14.42 4.19 18.49
CA HIS A 53 -13.20 3.46 18.78
C HIS A 53 -13.21 3.00 20.25
N PRO A 54 -13.03 1.70 20.54
CA PRO A 54 -13.16 1.21 21.90
C PRO A 54 -12.06 1.76 22.83
N ASN A 55 -12.30 1.77 24.15
CA ASN A 55 -11.31 2.23 25.13
C ASN A 55 -10.37 1.09 25.53
N GLY A 56 -9.12 1.42 25.84
CA GLY A 56 -8.14 0.44 26.34
C GLY A 56 -7.64 -0.53 25.26
N VAL A 57 -7.70 -0.09 23.99
CA VAL A 57 -7.18 -0.85 22.84
C VAL A 57 -6.14 -0.01 22.09
N THR A 58 -5.29 -0.66 21.29
CA THR A 58 -4.29 0.00 20.44
C THR A 58 -4.23 -0.65 19.05
N GLY A 59 -3.86 0.14 18.04
CA GLY A 59 -3.98 -0.23 16.63
C GLY A 59 -5.41 -0.12 16.10
N GLY A 60 -5.62 -0.66 14.90
CA GLY A 60 -6.83 -0.42 14.12
C GLY A 60 -6.66 0.76 13.16
N GLN A 61 -7.33 0.68 12.03
CA GLN A 61 -7.24 1.67 10.96
C GLN A 61 -8.60 2.28 10.64
N LEU A 62 -9.70 1.80 11.22
CA LEU A 62 -11.00 2.46 11.04
C LEU A 62 -10.98 3.83 11.68
N GLY A 63 -11.14 4.85 10.85
CA GLY A 63 -11.12 6.22 11.31
C GLY A 63 -11.76 7.16 10.31
N GLY A 64 -11.90 8.39 10.74
CA GLY A 64 -12.39 9.48 9.91
C GLY A 64 -11.88 10.82 10.43
N ASP A 65 -12.68 11.85 10.27
CA ASP A 65 -12.38 13.21 10.74
C ASP A 65 -12.47 13.30 12.27
N GLN A 66 -13.34 12.49 12.89
CA GLN A 66 -13.56 12.49 14.34
C GLN A 66 -12.65 11.51 15.08
N THR A 67 -11.57 11.04 14.45
CA THR A 67 -10.63 10.10 15.08
C THR A 67 -10.03 10.72 16.34
N GLY A 68 -10.02 9.97 17.45
CA GLY A 68 -9.47 10.43 18.73
C GLY A 68 -10.41 11.29 19.58
N THR A 69 -11.61 11.63 19.08
CA THR A 69 -12.63 12.34 19.89
C THR A 69 -13.34 11.44 20.90
N GLY A 70 -13.23 10.11 20.74
CA GLY A 70 -13.97 9.13 21.53
C GLY A 70 -15.44 9.02 21.13
N GLU A 71 -15.85 9.60 19.99
CA GLU A 71 -17.22 9.53 19.49
C GLU A 71 -17.40 8.58 18.30
N ALA A 72 -18.65 8.16 18.08
CA ALA A 72 -19.04 7.51 16.85
C ALA A 72 -19.17 8.55 15.73
N GLN A 73 -18.85 8.17 14.51
CA GLN A 73 -18.84 9.07 13.36
C GLN A 73 -19.97 8.75 12.39
N GLN A 74 -20.69 9.78 11.95
CA GLN A 74 -21.58 9.72 10.79
C GLN A 74 -21.38 10.99 9.97
N GLN A 75 -20.74 10.87 8.80
CA GLN A 75 -20.42 12.05 8.01
C GLN A 75 -20.46 11.80 6.51
N PHE A 76 -20.76 12.87 5.76
CA PHE A 76 -20.65 12.92 4.32
C PHE A 76 -19.43 13.75 3.92
N ARG A 77 -18.66 13.26 2.95
CA ARG A 77 -17.42 13.88 2.49
C ARG A 77 -17.30 13.85 0.98
N VAL A 78 -16.65 14.88 0.43
CA VAL A 78 -16.18 14.85 -0.97
C VAL A 78 -14.67 14.70 -0.93
N ARG A 79 -14.15 13.59 -1.45
CA ARG A 79 -12.73 13.22 -1.33
C ARG A 79 -12.25 12.36 -2.50
N THR A 80 -10.94 12.20 -2.57
CA THR A 80 -10.30 11.18 -3.42
C THR A 80 -10.49 9.78 -2.84
N GLY A 81 -10.54 8.78 -3.74
CA GLY A 81 -10.53 7.35 -3.45
C GLY A 81 -9.14 6.86 -3.00
N LEU A 82 -8.89 5.54 -3.09
CA LEU A 82 -7.64 4.91 -2.67
C LEU A 82 -6.46 5.45 -3.50
N LEU A 83 -6.64 5.49 -4.82
CA LEU A 83 -5.67 6.09 -5.71
C LEU A 83 -5.91 7.61 -5.71
N PRO A 84 -4.96 8.45 -5.24
CA PRO A 84 -5.10 9.91 -5.30
C PRO A 84 -5.18 10.38 -6.76
N VAL A 85 -5.45 11.66 -7.01
CA VAL A 85 -5.29 12.24 -8.35
C VAL A 85 -3.86 11.98 -8.82
N GLY A 86 -3.65 11.58 -10.07
CA GLY A 86 -2.32 11.34 -10.63
C GLY A 86 -2.04 12.27 -11.81
N VAL A 87 -0.93 12.99 -11.78
CA VAL A 87 -0.42 13.79 -12.91
C VAL A 87 1.03 13.40 -13.18
N GLY A 88 1.25 12.76 -14.32
CA GLY A 88 2.56 12.31 -14.79
C GLY A 88 3.16 13.29 -15.79
N PHE A 89 4.44 13.60 -15.61
CA PHE A 89 5.29 14.25 -16.60
C PHE A 89 6.38 13.27 -17.02
N ASN A 90 6.50 13.05 -18.33
CA ASN A 90 7.41 12.07 -18.89
C ASN A 90 8.35 12.76 -19.88
N ILE A 91 9.64 12.44 -19.76
CA ILE A 91 10.66 12.90 -20.70
C ILE A 91 11.36 11.66 -21.23
N LYS A 92 11.38 11.47 -22.55
CA LYS A 92 12.10 10.38 -23.20
C LYS A 92 13.26 10.95 -24.02
N ALA A 93 14.45 10.38 -23.82
CA ALA A 93 15.63 10.70 -24.59
C ALA A 93 15.66 9.92 -25.93
N PRO A 94 16.43 10.37 -26.93
CA PRO A 94 16.69 9.57 -28.12
C PRO A 94 17.29 8.21 -27.75
N THR A 95 16.77 7.15 -28.38
CA THR A 95 17.31 5.79 -28.21
C THR A 95 18.81 5.79 -28.57
N THR A 96 19.65 5.40 -27.61
CA THR A 96 21.11 5.44 -27.78
C THR A 96 21.68 4.04 -27.55
N LYS A 97 22.41 3.51 -28.55
CA LYS A 97 23.00 2.15 -28.49
C LYS A 97 21.98 1.04 -28.13
N GLY A 98 20.73 1.19 -28.56
CA GLY A 98 19.65 0.24 -28.28
C GLY A 98 19.09 0.31 -26.86
N VAL A 99 19.32 1.42 -26.15
CA VAL A 99 18.75 1.71 -24.83
C VAL A 99 17.82 2.92 -24.94
N ASP A 100 16.60 2.76 -24.44
CA ASP A 100 15.63 3.81 -24.26
C ASP A 100 15.74 4.36 -22.83
N TYR A 101 16.00 5.66 -22.71
CA TYR A 101 16.03 6.34 -21.41
C TYR A 101 14.79 7.19 -21.24
N ALA A 102 14.16 7.10 -20.08
CA ALA A 102 13.01 7.90 -19.72
C ALA A 102 13.13 8.46 -18.30
N VAL A 103 12.53 9.62 -18.07
CA VAL A 103 12.33 10.22 -16.75
C VAL A 103 10.83 10.30 -16.51
N ARG A 104 10.39 10.00 -15.29
CA ARG A 104 9.02 10.20 -14.82
C ARG A 104 9.00 11.02 -13.54
N LEU A 105 8.16 12.06 -13.55
CA LEU A 105 7.75 12.83 -12.38
C LEU A 105 6.23 12.70 -12.23
N GLY A 106 5.78 11.96 -11.21
CA GLY A 106 4.38 11.71 -10.89
C GLY A 106 3.96 12.44 -9.62
N LEU A 107 3.00 13.36 -9.76
CA LEU A 107 2.38 14.12 -8.67
C LEU A 107 1.05 13.48 -8.29
N TYR A 108 0.82 13.31 -6.98
CA TYR A 108 -0.35 12.64 -6.46
C TYR A 108 -1.16 13.47 -5.47
N PRO A 109 -1.82 14.56 -5.92
CA PRO A 109 -2.63 15.38 -5.04
C PRO A 109 -3.94 14.71 -4.60
N GLN A 110 -4.55 15.30 -3.59
CA GLN A 110 -5.90 14.98 -3.12
C GLN A 110 -6.84 16.17 -3.36
N ILE A 111 -8.15 15.97 -3.32
CA ILE A 111 -9.10 17.08 -3.52
C ILE A 111 -9.61 17.66 -2.19
N GLN A 112 -9.51 16.88 -1.12
CA GLN A 112 -10.02 17.23 0.20
C GLN A 112 -9.02 18.03 1.03
N ASN A 113 -9.56 18.82 1.96
CA ASN A 113 -8.80 19.43 3.05
C ASN A 113 -8.59 18.43 4.20
N ASN A 114 -7.74 18.81 5.16
CA ASN A 114 -7.68 18.15 6.45
C ASN A 114 -9.03 18.21 7.16
N GLY A 115 -9.27 17.19 7.99
CA GLY A 115 -10.49 17.06 8.76
C GLY A 115 -10.80 18.30 9.60
N GLY A 116 -12.08 18.68 9.65
CA GLY A 116 -12.56 19.84 10.40
C GLY A 116 -12.12 21.21 9.86
N SER A 117 -11.38 21.26 8.75
CA SER A 117 -10.84 22.49 8.19
C SER A 117 -11.39 22.83 6.81
N ARG A 118 -11.81 24.08 6.64
CA ARG A 118 -12.24 24.62 5.34
C ARG A 118 -11.06 25.07 4.47
N THR A 119 -9.87 25.24 5.04
CA THR A 119 -8.73 25.90 4.36
C THR A 119 -7.40 25.20 4.52
N ASP A 120 -7.30 24.18 5.38
CA ASP A 120 -6.05 23.45 5.57
C ASP A 120 -5.88 22.37 4.50
N ILE A 121 -4.96 22.63 3.58
CA ILE A 121 -4.61 21.77 2.45
C ILE A 121 -3.28 21.02 2.69
N SER A 122 -2.80 20.94 3.93
CA SER A 122 -1.41 20.56 4.22
C SER A 122 -1.20 19.07 4.55
N PRO A 123 -0.12 18.44 4.03
CA PRO A 123 0.35 18.50 2.65
C PRO A 123 -0.55 17.62 1.75
N ASN A 124 -1.11 18.23 0.71
CA ASN A 124 -2.03 17.55 -0.19
C ASN A 124 -1.31 16.90 -1.40
N ILE A 125 -0.09 17.32 -1.77
CA ILE A 125 0.67 16.79 -2.92
C ILE A 125 1.70 15.75 -2.45
N ASP A 126 1.51 14.50 -2.85
CA ASP A 126 2.48 13.40 -2.68
C ASP A 126 3.31 13.20 -3.95
N PHE A 127 4.64 13.18 -3.84
CA PHE A 127 5.52 12.81 -4.95
C PHE A 127 5.80 11.31 -4.88
N ARG A 128 5.02 10.53 -5.63
CA ARG A 128 5.15 9.07 -5.62
C ARG A 128 6.18 8.57 -6.64
N GLU A 129 6.33 9.26 -7.76
CA GLU A 129 7.23 8.82 -8.83
C GLU A 129 8.22 9.93 -9.17
N ILE A 130 9.51 9.65 -8.98
CA ILE A 130 10.61 10.53 -9.36
C ILE A 130 11.76 9.63 -9.78
N ASN A 131 11.71 9.11 -11.00
CA ASN A 131 12.63 8.06 -11.42
C ASN A 131 13.12 8.22 -12.86
N ILE A 132 14.22 7.53 -13.13
CA ILE A 132 14.81 7.35 -14.45
C ILE A 132 14.77 5.85 -14.77
N THR A 133 14.41 5.50 -16.00
CA THR A 133 14.54 4.13 -16.51
C THR A 133 15.54 4.06 -17.65
N ALA A 134 16.19 2.90 -17.76
CA ALA A 134 17.01 2.50 -18.89
C ALA A 134 16.53 1.12 -19.36
N ASP A 135 15.89 1.10 -20.52
CA ASP A 135 15.23 -0.06 -21.09
C ASP A 135 15.99 -0.55 -22.32
N GLY A 136 16.33 -1.84 -22.36
CA GLY A 136 17.04 -2.43 -23.49
C GLY A 136 16.85 -3.95 -23.58
N LYS A 137 17.64 -4.61 -24.43
CA LYS A 137 17.61 -6.08 -24.56
C LYS A 137 17.93 -6.81 -23.25
N PHE A 138 18.60 -6.13 -22.33
CA PHE A 138 18.92 -6.65 -21.00
C PHE A 138 17.76 -6.58 -20.01
N GLY A 139 16.62 -5.96 -20.36
CA GLY A 139 15.52 -5.68 -19.45
C GLY A 139 15.46 -4.20 -19.09
N GLN A 140 15.06 -3.89 -17.87
CA GLN A 140 14.92 -2.53 -17.38
C GLN A 140 15.75 -2.32 -16.10
N VAL A 141 16.46 -1.20 -16.04
CA VAL A 141 16.96 -0.64 -14.79
C VAL A 141 16.16 0.61 -14.46
N LEU A 142 15.64 0.70 -13.25
CA LEU A 142 15.00 1.88 -12.69
C LEU A 142 15.85 2.42 -11.53
N ALA A 143 16.04 3.73 -11.48
CA ALA A 143 16.71 4.43 -10.39
C ALA A 143 15.86 5.64 -9.94
N GLY A 144 15.61 5.75 -8.65
CA GLY A 144 14.85 6.86 -8.06
C GLY A 144 13.66 6.39 -7.23
N ARG A 145 12.60 7.18 -7.19
CA ARG A 145 11.39 6.90 -6.43
C ARG A 145 10.32 6.24 -7.29
N ALA A 146 9.84 5.09 -6.83
CA ALA A 146 8.73 4.35 -7.43
C ALA A 146 8.07 3.47 -6.36
N ILE A 147 6.92 2.86 -6.69
CA ILE A 147 6.27 1.88 -5.81
C ILE A 147 7.26 0.75 -5.50
N ASN A 148 7.34 0.27 -4.26
CA ASN A 148 8.24 -0.85 -3.91
C ASN A 148 7.72 -2.18 -4.50
N LEU A 149 8.51 -3.25 -4.51
CA LEU A 149 8.13 -4.55 -5.12
C LEU A 149 7.21 -5.37 -4.21
N TYR A 150 7.55 -5.47 -2.93
CA TYR A 150 6.79 -6.24 -1.96
C TYR A 150 5.39 -5.64 -1.78
N GLN A 151 4.34 -6.47 -1.91
CA GLN A 151 2.92 -6.08 -1.91
C GLN A 151 2.43 -5.24 -3.10
N ALA A 152 3.28 -4.81 -4.05
CA ALA A 152 2.82 -3.96 -5.15
C ALA A 152 1.73 -4.63 -6.00
N LYS A 153 1.93 -5.87 -6.42
CA LYS A 153 0.89 -6.57 -7.18
C LYS A 153 -0.40 -6.77 -6.40
N ASN A 154 -0.33 -7.01 -5.08
CA ASN A 154 -1.52 -7.17 -4.24
C ASN A 154 -2.42 -5.93 -4.28
N ILE A 155 -1.85 -4.73 -4.07
CA ILE A 155 -2.63 -3.47 -4.17
C ILE A 155 -3.01 -3.14 -5.62
N LEU A 156 -2.13 -3.38 -6.59
CA LEU A 156 -2.37 -3.01 -7.98
C LEU A 156 -3.47 -3.87 -8.64
N THR A 157 -3.75 -5.06 -8.11
CA THR A 157 -4.84 -5.94 -8.59
C THR A 157 -6.15 -5.78 -7.82
N ASP A 158 -6.16 -5.02 -6.72
CA ASP A 158 -7.38 -4.76 -5.97
C ASP A 158 -8.36 -3.91 -6.80
N MET A 159 -9.61 -4.35 -6.94
CA MET A 159 -10.67 -3.60 -7.60
C MET A 159 -10.90 -2.25 -6.93
N THR A 160 -10.62 -2.12 -5.62
CA THR A 160 -10.81 -0.85 -4.92
C THR A 160 -9.75 0.20 -5.22
N LEU A 161 -8.70 -0.15 -5.99
CA LEU A 161 -7.73 0.82 -6.50
C LEU A 161 -8.41 1.97 -7.24
N PHE A 162 -9.52 1.69 -7.94
CA PHE A 162 -10.31 2.68 -8.65
C PHE A 162 -11.55 3.14 -7.86
N SER A 163 -11.61 2.91 -6.55
CA SER A 163 -12.74 3.34 -5.71
C SER A 163 -12.26 3.76 -4.32
N VAL A 164 -13.06 3.54 -3.27
CA VAL A 164 -12.84 4.08 -1.92
C VAL A 164 -12.37 2.98 -0.96
N GLY A 165 -13.11 1.88 -0.86
CA GLY A 165 -12.89 0.84 0.14
C GLY A 165 -12.93 1.36 1.56
N VAL A 166 -12.02 0.88 2.41
CA VAL A 166 -11.97 1.26 3.83
C VAL A 166 -11.54 2.73 3.98
N VAL A 167 -12.09 3.42 4.98
CA VAL A 167 -11.67 4.77 5.35
C VAL A 167 -10.83 4.75 6.62
N GLY A 168 -9.65 5.36 6.54
CA GLY A 168 -8.76 5.58 7.67
C GLY A 168 -8.88 6.97 8.29
N PRO A 169 -8.15 7.26 9.38
CA PRO A 169 -8.10 8.57 10.02
C PRO A 169 -7.77 9.68 9.02
N VAL A 170 -8.41 10.84 9.17
CA VAL A 170 -8.32 11.91 8.17
C VAL A 170 -7.35 12.96 8.66
N ASN A 171 -6.08 12.58 8.63
CA ASN A 171 -4.98 13.43 9.07
C ASN A 171 -4.17 13.94 7.86
N SER A 172 -4.80 14.03 6.68
CA SER A 172 -4.25 14.05 5.30
C SER A 172 -4.08 12.64 4.70
N GLY A 173 -4.63 12.37 3.51
CA GLY A 173 -4.54 11.05 2.89
C GLY A 173 -5.72 10.65 1.99
N PRO A 174 -5.48 9.83 0.94
CA PRO A 174 -6.54 9.12 0.22
C PRO A 174 -7.31 8.17 1.16
N THR A 175 -8.31 7.48 0.63
CA THR A 175 -8.92 6.34 1.33
C THR A 175 -7.99 5.12 1.26
N MET A 176 -8.39 4.02 1.89
CA MET A 176 -7.50 2.91 2.18
C MET A 176 -7.68 1.72 1.25
N GLY A 177 -8.80 1.61 0.51
CA GLY A 177 -9.10 0.39 -0.22
C GLY A 177 -9.09 -0.81 0.75
N HIS A 178 -8.26 -1.81 0.47
CA HIS A 178 -7.92 -2.90 1.40
C HIS A 178 -6.52 -2.83 2.02
N ILE A 179 -5.84 -1.68 1.99
CA ILE A 179 -4.57 -1.52 2.73
C ILE A 179 -4.81 -1.77 4.22
N GLY A 180 -4.11 -2.75 4.79
CA GLY A 180 -4.28 -3.23 6.15
C GLY A 180 -5.47 -4.16 6.36
N TYR A 181 -6.30 -4.37 5.33
CA TYR A 181 -7.46 -5.26 5.34
C TYR A 181 -7.32 -6.38 4.30
N GLY A 182 -6.10 -6.86 4.04
CA GLY A 182 -5.84 -7.97 3.12
C GLY A 182 -4.46 -7.95 2.50
N TYR A 183 -3.88 -6.77 2.36
CA TYR A 183 -2.49 -6.55 1.95
C TYR A 183 -1.91 -5.33 2.68
N LEU A 184 -0.58 -5.20 2.71
CA LEU A 184 0.08 -4.03 3.32
C LEU A 184 0.38 -2.96 2.27
N TYR A 185 0.45 -1.70 2.67
CA TYR A 185 0.83 -0.63 1.76
C TYR A 185 2.28 -0.82 1.32
N PRO A 186 2.55 -0.98 0.00
CA PRO A 186 3.91 -1.15 -0.49
C PRO A 186 4.77 0.11 -0.29
N ASN A 187 4.13 1.27 -0.19
CA ASN A 187 4.76 2.58 -0.20
C ASN A 187 5.54 2.88 -1.51
N PHE A 188 5.86 4.15 -1.71
CA PHE A 188 6.75 4.62 -2.76
C PHE A 188 8.08 5.02 -2.12
N GLY A 189 9.17 4.40 -2.57
CA GLY A 189 10.48 4.52 -1.94
C GLY A 189 11.59 4.79 -2.95
N ALA A 190 12.68 5.39 -2.48
CA ALA A 190 13.90 5.51 -3.24
C ALA A 190 14.55 4.12 -3.40
N GLN A 191 14.90 3.76 -4.64
CA GLN A 191 15.38 2.44 -4.98
C GLN A 191 16.19 2.41 -6.27
N PHE A 192 17.01 1.37 -6.37
CA PHE A 192 17.52 0.84 -7.63
C PHE A 192 16.84 -0.49 -7.88
N ARG A 193 16.22 -0.65 -9.05
CA ARG A 193 15.53 -1.88 -9.43
C ARG A 193 16.04 -2.36 -10.77
N TYR A 194 16.28 -3.66 -10.86
CA TYR A 194 16.46 -4.35 -12.13
C TYR A 194 15.27 -5.29 -12.36
N THR A 195 14.73 -5.28 -13.57
CA THR A 195 13.70 -6.22 -14.04
C THR A 195 14.21 -6.90 -15.31
N THR A 196 14.14 -8.22 -15.37
CA THR A 196 14.56 -9.00 -16.54
C THR A 196 13.74 -8.63 -17.79
N PRO A 197 14.21 -8.97 -19.00
CA PRO A 197 13.33 -9.05 -20.16
C PRO A 197 12.15 -9.99 -19.89
N ASP A 198 11.16 -9.94 -20.77
CA ASP A 198 10.11 -10.95 -20.80
C ASP A 198 10.70 -12.30 -21.25
N LEU A 199 10.69 -13.28 -20.35
CA LEU A 199 11.21 -14.64 -20.56
C LEU A 199 10.05 -15.60 -20.80
N ASN A 200 9.29 -15.38 -21.88
CA ASN A 200 8.09 -16.14 -22.24
C ASN A 200 6.99 -16.08 -21.17
N GLY A 201 6.62 -14.86 -20.78
CA GLY A 201 5.63 -14.56 -19.75
C GLY A 201 6.23 -14.41 -18.36
N VAL A 202 7.45 -14.92 -18.11
CA VAL A 202 8.13 -14.79 -16.82
C VAL A 202 8.94 -13.50 -16.75
N LYS A 203 8.83 -12.77 -15.64
CA LYS A 203 9.70 -11.64 -15.29
C LYS A 203 10.19 -11.79 -13.85
N VAL A 204 11.46 -11.43 -13.64
CA VAL A 204 12.06 -11.36 -12.31
C VAL A 204 12.54 -9.95 -12.05
N ALA A 205 12.23 -9.41 -10.88
CA ALA A 205 12.68 -8.10 -10.44
C ALA A 205 13.38 -8.21 -9.08
N PHE A 206 14.42 -7.39 -8.91
CA PHE A 206 15.12 -7.21 -7.64
C PHE A 206 15.31 -5.72 -7.41
N SER A 207 15.15 -5.27 -6.17
CA SER A 207 15.48 -3.91 -5.80
C SER A 207 16.29 -3.81 -4.50
N VAL A 208 17.20 -2.85 -4.52
CA VAL A 208 17.85 -2.31 -3.32
C VAL A 208 17.15 -0.99 -3.04
N ASN A 209 16.57 -0.87 -1.85
CA ASN A 209 15.70 0.21 -1.47
C ASN A 209 16.28 0.93 -0.25
N ASP A 210 15.89 2.18 -0.10
CA ASP A 210 16.16 2.93 1.13
C ASP A 210 15.54 2.22 2.35
N THR A 211 16.17 2.42 3.50
CA THR A 211 15.88 1.69 4.72
C THR A 211 14.68 2.27 5.46
N ASN A 212 13.94 1.44 6.19
CA ASN A 212 12.88 1.87 7.11
C ASN A 212 13.17 1.44 8.55
N ASP A 213 12.56 2.08 9.54
CA ASP A 213 12.60 1.54 10.90
C ASP A 213 11.88 0.18 10.96
N VAL A 214 12.40 -0.71 11.80
CA VAL A 214 11.80 -2.02 12.08
C VAL A 214 11.29 -1.99 13.51
N GLY A 215 10.11 -1.39 13.70
CA GLY A 215 9.55 -1.16 15.02
C GLY A 215 10.45 -0.24 15.85
N GLY A 216 10.82 -0.69 17.04
CA GLY A 216 11.76 0.02 17.92
C GLY A 216 13.22 0.00 17.45
N ALA A 217 13.58 -0.82 16.46
CA ALA A 217 14.94 -0.88 15.93
C ALA A 217 15.14 0.19 14.84
N THR A 218 15.90 1.24 15.17
CA THR A 218 16.05 2.44 14.34
C THR A 218 17.47 2.65 13.77
N VAL A 219 18.42 1.79 14.11
CA VAL A 219 19.79 1.84 13.56
C VAL A 219 19.85 0.99 12.28
N ARG A 220 19.82 1.66 11.11
CA ARG A 220 19.61 1.03 9.80
C ARG A 220 20.89 1.01 8.95
N ASN A 221 21.78 0.07 9.26
CA ASN A 221 23.11 -0.01 8.61
C ASN A 221 23.16 -0.86 7.34
N VAL A 222 22.10 -1.60 7.02
CA VAL A 222 22.01 -2.43 5.81
C VAL A 222 20.84 -1.96 4.94
N PRO A 223 20.98 -1.98 3.61
CA PRO A 223 19.89 -1.61 2.72
C PRO A 223 18.74 -2.63 2.80
N ARG A 224 17.57 -2.21 2.33
CA ARG A 224 16.40 -3.07 2.21
C ARG A 224 16.36 -3.77 0.86
N PHE A 225 16.19 -5.08 0.88
CA PHE A 225 16.10 -5.88 -0.34
C PHE A 225 14.66 -6.31 -0.58
N GLU A 226 14.22 -6.18 -1.83
CA GLU A 226 12.94 -6.73 -2.27
C GLU A 226 13.10 -7.47 -3.59
N SER A 227 12.22 -8.44 -3.83
CA SER A 227 12.21 -9.22 -5.06
C SER A 227 10.79 -9.56 -5.48
N GLU A 228 10.60 -9.79 -6.77
CA GLU A 228 9.36 -10.30 -7.33
C GLU A 228 9.66 -11.24 -8.49
N ILE A 229 8.99 -12.38 -8.53
CA ILE A 229 8.87 -13.24 -9.70
C ILE A 229 7.41 -13.19 -10.14
N SER A 230 7.16 -12.92 -11.40
CA SER A 230 5.82 -12.94 -11.95
C SER A 230 5.74 -13.71 -13.25
N TYR A 231 4.57 -14.26 -13.52
CA TYR A 231 4.23 -14.93 -14.76
C TYR A 231 2.89 -14.40 -15.27
N ALA A 232 2.79 -14.13 -16.56
CA ALA A 232 1.54 -13.78 -17.22
C ALA A 232 1.40 -14.51 -18.55
N THR A 233 0.19 -14.98 -18.85
CA THR A 233 -0.12 -15.64 -20.12
C THR A 233 -1.55 -15.37 -20.55
N ALA A 234 -1.78 -15.38 -21.86
CA ALA A 234 -3.10 -15.46 -22.46
C ALA A 234 -3.32 -16.87 -23.04
N PHE A 235 -4.57 -17.31 -23.08
CA PHE A 235 -4.98 -18.58 -23.68
C PHE A 235 -6.37 -18.40 -24.31
N THR A 236 -6.82 -19.39 -25.08
CA THR A 236 -8.15 -19.33 -25.70
C THR A 236 -9.22 -19.21 -24.63
N GLY A 237 -9.96 -18.09 -24.62
CA GLY A 237 -11.03 -17.84 -23.67
C GLY A 237 -10.61 -17.15 -22.37
N GLY A 238 -9.33 -16.81 -22.17
CA GLY A 238 -8.91 -16.19 -20.92
C GLY A 238 -7.47 -15.70 -20.84
N LYS A 239 -7.13 -15.20 -19.66
CA LYS A 239 -5.80 -14.71 -19.27
C LYS A 239 -5.52 -15.11 -17.83
N MET A 240 -4.26 -15.25 -17.48
CA MET A 240 -3.84 -15.50 -16.11
C MET A 240 -2.57 -14.71 -15.81
N GLN A 241 -2.48 -14.19 -14.58
CA GLN A 241 -1.21 -13.78 -14.01
C GLN A 241 -1.02 -14.36 -12.61
N THR A 242 0.24 -14.58 -12.23
CA THR A 242 0.62 -14.96 -10.88
C THR A 242 1.93 -14.28 -10.50
N TRP A 243 2.17 -14.16 -9.20
CA TRP A 243 3.38 -13.58 -8.66
C TRP A 243 3.73 -14.15 -7.30
N VAL A 244 5.00 -14.03 -6.96
CA VAL A 244 5.54 -14.16 -5.62
C VAL A 244 6.49 -12.99 -5.40
N SER A 245 6.39 -12.31 -4.27
CA SER A 245 7.33 -11.24 -3.89
C SER A 245 7.80 -11.39 -2.45
N GLY A 246 8.94 -10.78 -2.15
CA GLY A 246 9.57 -10.87 -0.83
C GLY A 246 10.27 -9.59 -0.42
N LEU A 247 10.40 -9.43 0.89
CA LEU A 247 11.05 -8.30 1.57
C LEU A 247 12.04 -8.84 2.60
N TYR A 248 13.23 -8.24 2.67
CA TYR A 248 14.20 -8.47 3.73
C TYR A 248 14.88 -7.16 4.18
N GLN A 249 14.93 -6.93 5.48
CA GLN A 249 15.74 -5.87 6.10
C GLN A 249 16.10 -6.25 7.54
N THR A 250 17.26 -5.83 8.02
CA THR A 250 17.57 -5.80 9.45
C THR A 250 17.79 -4.37 9.93
N ALA A 251 17.41 -4.10 11.16
CA ALA A 251 17.77 -2.87 11.88
C ALA A 251 18.21 -3.25 13.29
N SER A 252 19.08 -2.44 13.89
CA SER A 252 19.55 -2.63 15.26
C SER A 252 18.87 -1.66 16.22
N PHE A 253 18.77 -2.07 17.47
CA PHE A 253 18.45 -1.20 18.58
C PHE A 253 19.71 -0.40 18.96
N SER A 254 19.53 0.80 19.50
CA SER A 254 20.65 1.58 20.05
C SER A 254 21.41 0.76 21.09
N SER A 255 22.71 0.99 21.25
CA SER A 255 23.48 0.40 22.37
C SER A 255 22.95 0.85 23.74
N THR A 256 22.18 1.94 23.77
CA THR A 256 21.53 2.49 24.97
C THR A 256 20.02 2.20 25.02
N ASP A 257 19.51 1.31 24.15
CA ASP A 257 18.10 0.92 24.19
C ASP A 257 17.77 0.26 25.54
N ALA A 258 16.63 0.63 26.12
CA ALA A 258 16.27 0.21 27.48
C ALA A 258 15.92 -1.28 27.57
N ASN A 259 15.41 -1.87 26.49
CA ASN A 259 14.88 -3.23 26.48
C ASN A 259 15.81 -4.22 25.77
N ARG A 260 16.48 -3.77 24.71
CA ARG A 260 17.23 -4.65 23.81
C ARG A 260 18.56 -4.02 23.34
N PRO A 261 19.44 -3.55 24.25
CA PRO A 261 20.63 -2.78 23.90
C PRO A 261 21.55 -3.52 22.92
N GLY A 262 21.79 -2.90 21.76
CA GLY A 262 22.62 -3.48 20.68
C GLY A 262 22.04 -4.73 20.00
N GLY A 263 20.79 -5.11 20.32
CA GLY A 263 20.07 -6.18 19.63
C GLY A 263 19.67 -5.79 18.21
N HIS A 264 18.99 -6.69 17.51
CA HIS A 264 18.47 -6.44 16.17
C HIS A 264 17.06 -6.97 15.97
N ALA A 265 16.32 -6.32 15.08
CA ALA A 265 15.05 -6.81 14.55
C ALA A 265 15.20 -7.13 13.06
N THR A 266 14.57 -8.23 12.62
CA THR A 266 14.60 -8.66 11.21
C THR A 266 13.21 -8.64 10.60
N SER A 267 13.01 -7.74 9.64
CA SER A 267 11.82 -7.74 8.77
C SER A 267 12.02 -8.74 7.64
N LEU A 268 11.14 -9.75 7.58
CA LEU A 268 11.11 -10.77 6.55
C LEU A 268 9.66 -11.03 6.17
N GLY A 269 9.32 -10.77 4.91
CA GLY A 269 7.96 -10.93 4.39
C GLY A 269 7.91 -11.69 3.07
N GLY A 270 6.86 -12.47 2.87
CA GLY A 270 6.55 -13.15 1.63
C GLY A 270 5.10 -12.89 1.21
N ALA A 271 4.86 -12.74 -0.08
CA ALA A 271 3.55 -12.50 -0.66
C ALA A 271 3.39 -13.28 -1.96
N ALA A 272 2.17 -13.66 -2.28
CA ALA A 272 1.85 -14.33 -3.53
C ALA A 272 0.42 -14.04 -3.96
N GLY A 273 0.14 -14.21 -5.25
CA GLY A 273 -1.21 -14.12 -5.77
C GLY A 273 -1.39 -14.73 -7.15
N VAL A 274 -2.64 -14.95 -7.51
CA VAL A 274 -3.09 -15.44 -8.81
C VAL A 274 -4.35 -14.66 -9.19
N GLU A 275 -4.36 -14.18 -10.43
CA GLU A 275 -5.53 -13.62 -11.09
C GLU A 275 -5.84 -14.44 -12.34
N LEU A 276 -7.11 -14.79 -12.54
CA LEU A 276 -7.60 -15.58 -13.65
C LEU A 276 -8.81 -14.89 -14.27
N GLY A 277 -8.68 -14.50 -15.53
CA GLY A 277 -9.74 -13.97 -16.36
C GLY A 277 -10.30 -15.04 -17.30
N LEU A 278 -11.61 -15.25 -17.29
CA LEU A 278 -12.35 -16.20 -18.12
C LEU A 278 -13.56 -15.50 -18.75
N GLY A 279 -13.46 -15.13 -20.02
CA GLY A 279 -14.48 -14.31 -20.68
C GLY A 279 -14.70 -12.99 -19.95
N GLY A 280 -15.91 -12.76 -19.44
CA GLY A 280 -16.26 -11.57 -18.67
C GLY A 280 -15.98 -11.65 -17.16
N LEU A 281 -15.53 -12.80 -16.64
CA LEU A 281 -15.24 -13.04 -15.23
C LEU A 281 -13.75 -12.87 -14.95
N ASP A 282 -13.39 -12.10 -13.92
CA ASP A 282 -12.04 -12.04 -13.36
C ASP A 282 -12.07 -12.46 -11.89
N LEU A 283 -11.22 -13.41 -11.51
CA LEU A 283 -11.05 -13.93 -10.16
C LEU A 283 -9.64 -13.63 -9.66
N LEU A 284 -9.52 -13.20 -8.41
CA LEU A 284 -8.24 -12.90 -7.77
C LEU A 284 -8.19 -13.52 -6.37
N VAL A 285 -7.07 -14.15 -6.06
CA VAL A 285 -6.67 -14.46 -4.69
C VAL A 285 -5.22 -14.05 -4.48
N SER A 286 -4.95 -13.37 -3.37
CA SER A 286 -3.59 -13.03 -2.96
C SER A 286 -3.46 -13.08 -1.45
N GLY A 287 -2.23 -13.17 -0.96
CA GLY A 287 -1.95 -13.11 0.47
C GLY A 287 -0.50 -12.82 0.78
N TYR A 288 -0.25 -12.61 2.06
CA TYR A 288 1.05 -12.28 2.59
C TYR A 288 1.23 -12.83 4.01
N GLY A 289 2.49 -12.94 4.42
CA GLY A 289 2.84 -13.26 5.79
C GLY A 289 4.30 -12.96 6.07
N GLY A 290 4.61 -12.71 7.34
CA GLY A 290 5.99 -12.45 7.73
C GLY A 290 6.16 -12.04 9.18
N GLN A 291 7.37 -11.61 9.49
CA GLN A 291 7.77 -11.06 10.77
C GLN A 291 8.31 -9.65 10.61
N ALA A 292 8.17 -8.86 11.67
CA ALA A 292 8.42 -7.43 11.69
C ALA A 292 7.81 -6.71 10.48
N LEU A 293 6.56 -7.06 10.20
CA LEU A 293 5.68 -6.35 9.29
C LEU A 293 4.68 -5.54 10.13
N GLY A 294 4.27 -4.38 9.64
CA GLY A 294 3.16 -3.64 10.25
C GLY A 294 1.80 -4.28 9.93
N MET A 295 0.73 -3.64 10.40
CA MET A 295 -0.66 -3.96 10.02
C MET A 295 -1.23 -2.99 8.98
N LEU A 296 -0.55 -1.87 8.72
CA LEU A 296 -0.90 -0.91 7.66
C LEU A 296 0.18 -0.88 6.57
N GLY A 297 1.40 -0.48 6.95
CA GLY A 297 2.57 -0.47 6.08
C GLY A 297 3.37 -1.78 6.20
N MET A 298 4.19 -2.08 5.18
CA MET A 298 5.06 -3.27 5.22
C MET A 298 6.06 -3.24 6.39
N GLN A 299 6.45 -2.07 6.88
CA GLN A 299 7.32 -1.82 8.03
C GLN A 299 6.86 -0.52 8.71
N GLY A 300 7.21 -0.31 9.98
CA GLY A 300 6.77 0.85 10.75
C GLY A 300 6.92 0.63 12.26
N GLY A 301 6.42 1.58 13.05
CA GLY A 301 6.51 1.51 14.52
C GLY A 301 5.77 0.33 15.15
N ASP A 302 4.83 -0.28 14.44
CA ASP A 302 4.06 -1.45 14.88
C ASP A 302 4.71 -2.80 14.53
N ALA A 303 5.85 -2.81 13.83
CA ALA A 303 6.55 -4.02 13.43
C ALA A 303 7.19 -4.79 14.61
N THR A 304 7.42 -4.16 15.76
CA THR A 304 7.85 -4.83 16.99
C THR A 304 6.90 -4.53 18.14
N ASP A 305 6.87 -5.40 19.14
CA ASP A 305 6.22 -5.13 20.42
C ASP A 305 7.01 -4.11 21.27
N ALA A 306 6.49 -3.79 22.45
CA ALA A 306 7.08 -2.78 23.36
C ALA A 306 8.48 -3.14 23.87
N VAL A 307 8.87 -4.43 23.84
CA VAL A 307 10.22 -4.89 24.21
C VAL A 307 11.10 -5.19 23.00
N GLY A 308 10.63 -4.82 21.81
CA GLY A 308 11.39 -4.91 20.57
C GLY A 308 11.39 -6.30 19.94
N LYS A 309 10.50 -7.21 20.33
CA LYS A 309 10.32 -8.51 19.64
C LYS A 309 9.52 -8.29 18.37
N GLU A 310 9.94 -8.93 17.29
CA GLU A 310 9.30 -8.86 15.98
C GLU A 310 7.86 -9.39 16.03
N ARG A 311 6.89 -8.56 15.63
CA ARG A 311 5.49 -8.98 15.47
C ARG A 311 5.31 -9.82 14.20
N LYS A 312 4.35 -10.73 14.22
CA LYS A 312 4.03 -11.58 13.06
C LYS A 312 2.63 -11.26 12.58
N ASN A 313 2.53 -10.90 11.30
CA ASN A 313 1.27 -10.55 10.65
C ASN A 313 1.12 -11.34 9.35
N TRP A 314 -0.12 -11.61 8.97
CA TRP A 314 -0.48 -12.26 7.71
C TRP A 314 -1.84 -11.77 7.25
N GLY A 315 -2.12 -11.88 5.96
CA GLY A 315 -3.41 -11.50 5.42
C GLY A 315 -3.65 -12.04 4.02
N PHE A 316 -4.87 -11.85 3.54
CA PHE A 316 -5.29 -12.25 2.22
C PHE A 316 -6.36 -11.32 1.65
N LEU A 317 -6.47 -11.31 0.33
CA LEU A 317 -7.54 -10.67 -0.43
C LEU A 317 -8.08 -11.68 -1.43
N THR A 318 -9.41 -11.77 -1.50
CA THR A 318 -10.14 -12.52 -2.53
C THR A 318 -11.10 -11.59 -3.23
N GLN A 319 -11.24 -11.74 -4.55
CA GLN A 319 -12.05 -10.85 -5.38
C GLN A 319 -12.63 -11.58 -6.57
N ALA A 320 -13.84 -11.18 -6.96
CA ALA A 320 -14.49 -11.58 -8.20
C ALA A 320 -15.13 -10.36 -8.85
N THR A 321 -14.86 -10.15 -10.14
CA THR A 321 -15.55 -9.12 -10.93
C THR A 321 -16.12 -9.71 -12.21
N TYR A 322 -17.25 -9.17 -12.68
CA TYR A 322 -17.92 -9.66 -13.88
C TYR A 322 -18.44 -8.52 -14.74
N MET A 323 -18.13 -8.55 -16.03
CA MET A 323 -18.69 -7.66 -17.04
C MET A 323 -20.12 -8.11 -17.40
N LEU A 324 -21.13 -7.41 -16.89
CA LEU A 324 -22.55 -7.63 -17.25
C LEU A 324 -22.83 -7.16 -18.69
N THR A 325 -22.22 -6.05 -19.08
CA THR A 325 -22.18 -5.52 -20.44
C THR A 325 -20.75 -5.03 -20.74
N PRO A 326 -20.41 -4.62 -21.97
CA PRO A 326 -19.10 -4.02 -22.25
C PRO A 326 -18.81 -2.75 -21.41
N GLU A 327 -19.84 -2.07 -20.92
CA GLU A 327 -19.74 -0.85 -20.12
C GLU A 327 -19.95 -1.09 -18.62
N LEU A 328 -20.73 -2.12 -18.23
CA LEU A 328 -21.14 -2.34 -16.85
C LEU A 328 -20.41 -3.52 -16.21
N LYS A 329 -19.67 -3.25 -15.13
CA LYS A 329 -18.97 -4.24 -14.31
C LYS A 329 -19.56 -4.29 -12.90
N VAL A 330 -19.73 -5.48 -12.36
CA VAL A 330 -19.97 -5.71 -10.93
C VAL A 330 -18.75 -6.34 -10.30
N GLY A 331 -18.48 -6.02 -9.05
CA GLY A 331 -17.35 -6.57 -8.31
C GLY A 331 -17.70 -6.81 -6.86
N VAL A 332 -17.15 -7.88 -6.30
CA VAL A 332 -17.10 -8.13 -4.87
C VAL A 332 -15.69 -8.52 -4.47
N ASN A 333 -15.23 -8.03 -3.32
CA ASN A 333 -14.00 -8.52 -2.72
C ASN A 333 -14.16 -8.64 -1.20
N TYR A 334 -13.29 -9.45 -0.60
CA TYR A 334 -13.15 -9.60 0.83
C TYR A 334 -11.68 -9.81 1.16
N GLY A 335 -11.20 -9.06 2.14
CA GLY A 335 -9.85 -9.21 2.63
C GLY A 335 -9.77 -9.14 4.15
N GLN A 336 -8.69 -9.70 4.67
CA GLN A 336 -8.40 -9.76 6.09
C GLN A 336 -6.90 -9.70 6.35
N SER A 337 -6.48 -8.88 7.32
CA SER A 337 -5.16 -8.96 7.95
C SER A 337 -5.31 -9.39 9.41
N ASN A 338 -4.36 -10.18 9.88
CA ASN A 338 -4.31 -10.67 11.26
C ASN A 338 -2.93 -10.48 11.85
N ALA A 339 -2.91 -10.10 13.13
CA ALA A 339 -1.74 -10.18 13.97
C ALA A 339 -1.73 -11.47 14.77
N VAL A 340 -0.53 -11.94 15.09
CA VAL A 340 -0.28 -12.95 16.12
C VAL A 340 0.10 -12.20 17.40
N GLU A 341 -0.62 -12.46 18.50
CA GLU A 341 -0.32 -11.85 19.79
C GLU A 341 1.07 -12.24 20.25
N SER A 342 1.91 -11.26 20.57
CA SER A 342 3.19 -11.52 21.23
C SER A 342 2.99 -11.77 22.73
N ASP A 343 3.96 -12.40 23.38
CA ASP A 343 3.93 -12.60 24.84
C ASP A 343 3.86 -11.26 25.58
N GLN A 344 4.51 -10.22 25.06
CA GLN A 344 4.48 -8.87 25.63
C GLN A 344 3.11 -8.21 25.43
N ASP A 345 2.52 -8.31 24.24
CA ASP A 345 1.17 -7.77 23.99
C ASP A 345 0.12 -8.46 24.89
N GLN A 346 0.27 -9.78 25.13
CA GLN A 346 -0.56 -10.53 26.07
C GLN A 346 -0.35 -10.05 27.52
N LEU A 347 0.89 -9.79 27.93
CA LEU A 347 1.23 -9.28 29.26
C LEU A 347 0.59 -7.91 29.50
N GLU A 348 0.66 -7.01 28.53
CA GLU A 348 0.02 -5.70 28.54
C GLU A 348 -1.50 -5.82 28.71
N ARG A 349 -2.14 -6.72 27.96
CA ARG A 349 -3.60 -6.91 28.01
C ARG A 349 -4.07 -7.49 29.36
N THR A 350 -3.31 -8.41 29.93
CA THR A 350 -3.72 -9.19 31.11
C THR A 350 -3.30 -8.56 32.44
N THR A 351 -2.11 -7.95 32.49
CA THR A 351 -1.52 -7.41 33.72
C THR A 351 -1.29 -5.89 33.66
N GLY A 352 -1.29 -5.30 32.46
CA GLY A 352 -0.97 -3.91 32.25
C GLY A 352 0.52 -3.59 32.14
N VAL A 353 1.43 -4.55 32.31
CA VAL A 353 2.88 -4.28 32.26
C VAL A 353 3.36 -4.10 30.82
N THR A 354 3.77 -2.87 30.47
CA THR A 354 4.23 -2.46 29.13
C THR A 354 5.75 -2.58 28.95
N THR A 355 6.51 -2.32 30.02
CA THR A 355 7.94 -2.63 30.05
C THR A 355 8.30 -3.20 31.42
N PRO A 356 9.09 -4.28 31.50
CA PRO A 356 9.56 -4.81 32.77
C PRO A 356 10.43 -3.78 33.51
N ALA A 357 10.42 -3.84 34.85
CA ALA A 357 11.36 -3.09 35.65
C ALA A 357 12.81 -3.55 35.36
N HIS A 358 13.73 -2.61 35.22
CA HIS A 358 15.14 -2.90 34.95
C HIS A 358 16.04 -1.92 35.71
N PHE A 359 17.31 -2.29 35.87
CA PHE A 359 18.32 -1.42 36.46
C PHE A 359 19.17 -0.79 35.36
N ILE A 360 19.36 0.52 35.43
CA ILE A 360 20.36 1.24 34.63
C ILE A 360 21.58 1.44 35.50
N PHE A 361 22.74 0.94 35.04
CA PHE A 361 24.03 1.20 35.67
C PHE A 361 24.67 2.43 35.04
N ASP A 362 24.87 3.48 35.84
CA ASP A 362 25.61 4.67 35.42
C ASP A 362 27.10 4.43 35.62
N THR A 363 27.81 4.25 34.51
CA THR A 363 29.25 4.01 34.51
C THR A 363 30.08 5.22 34.93
N SER A 364 29.51 6.42 34.91
CA SER A 364 30.19 7.66 35.31
C SER A 364 30.14 7.91 36.81
N THR A 365 29.07 7.46 37.48
CA THR A 365 28.87 7.63 38.93
C THR A 365 29.01 6.32 39.72
N GLY A 366 29.05 5.17 39.03
CA GLY A 366 29.06 3.84 39.66
C GLY A 366 27.74 3.46 40.33
N GLY A 367 26.68 4.26 40.16
CA GLY A 367 25.36 4.03 40.75
C GLY A 367 24.46 3.15 39.88
N SER A 368 23.51 2.46 40.52
CA SER A 368 22.42 1.77 39.83
C SER A 368 21.08 2.45 40.14
N THR A 369 20.31 2.78 39.11
CA THR A 369 18.97 3.35 39.26
C THR A 369 17.95 2.31 38.84
N LEU A 370 16.98 2.01 39.72
CA LEU A 370 15.82 1.20 39.35
C LEU A 370 14.89 2.04 38.46
N VAL A 371 14.63 1.56 37.26
CA VAL A 371 13.54 2.04 36.42
C VAL A 371 12.33 1.13 36.69
N PRO A 372 11.26 1.64 37.31
CA PRO A 372 10.07 0.84 37.59
C PRO A 372 9.38 0.42 36.30
N ALA A 373 8.57 -0.64 36.37
CA ALA A 373 7.77 -1.09 35.23
C ALA A 373 6.79 0.02 34.80
N ALA A 374 6.68 0.26 33.49
CA ALA A 374 5.61 1.08 32.95
C ALA A 374 4.34 0.24 32.85
N THR A 375 3.20 0.78 33.30
CA THR A 375 1.93 0.05 33.29
C THR A 375 0.83 0.78 32.52
N THR A 376 0.44 0.24 31.36
CA THR A 376 -0.76 0.61 30.63
C THR A 376 -1.48 -0.67 30.19
N ARG A 377 -2.68 -0.91 30.69
CA ARG A 377 -3.51 -2.03 30.22
C ARG A 377 -4.07 -1.69 28.85
N THR A 378 -3.61 -2.40 27.82
CA THR A 378 -4.07 -2.21 26.44
C THR A 378 -4.21 -3.55 25.73
N ALA A 379 -5.24 -3.70 24.90
CA ALA A 379 -5.37 -4.83 23.99
C ALA A 379 -4.90 -4.43 22.59
N HIS A 380 -4.00 -5.21 22.01
CA HIS A 380 -3.51 -4.99 20.65
C HIS A 380 -4.50 -5.48 19.59
N ILE A 381 -4.44 -4.87 18.42
CA ILE A 381 -5.25 -5.23 17.27
C ILE A 381 -4.97 -6.69 16.88
N ARG A 382 -6.03 -7.45 16.62
CA ARG A 382 -5.98 -8.87 16.26
C ARG A 382 -6.31 -9.08 14.80
N THR A 383 -7.39 -8.46 14.33
CA THR A 383 -7.92 -8.68 12.99
C THR A 383 -8.47 -7.37 12.44
N GLN A 384 -8.19 -7.13 11.16
CA GLN A 384 -8.77 -6.08 10.35
C GLN A 384 -9.36 -6.73 9.11
N GLN A 385 -10.66 -6.57 8.86
CA GLN A 385 -11.34 -7.21 7.73
C GLN A 385 -12.33 -6.28 7.04
N ALA A 386 -12.47 -6.42 5.72
CA ALA A 386 -13.37 -5.61 4.93
C ALA A 386 -13.96 -6.37 3.75
N ALA A 387 -15.25 -6.14 3.50
CA ALA A 387 -15.98 -6.64 2.35
C ALA A 387 -16.48 -5.45 1.52
N VAL A 388 -16.28 -5.50 0.20
CA VAL A 388 -16.72 -4.42 -0.70
C VAL A 388 -17.54 -5.00 -1.83
N GLY A 389 -18.66 -4.33 -2.13
CA GLY A 389 -19.44 -4.54 -3.34
C GLY A 389 -19.43 -3.26 -4.18
N ALA A 390 -19.12 -3.37 -5.47
CA ALA A 390 -18.99 -2.24 -6.37
C ALA A 390 -19.68 -2.47 -7.72
N LEU A 391 -20.20 -1.38 -8.28
CA LEU A 391 -20.72 -1.28 -9.64
C LEU A 391 -19.94 -0.20 -10.38
N THR A 392 -19.32 -0.55 -11.49
CA THR A 392 -18.56 0.37 -12.34
C THR A 392 -19.23 0.47 -13.70
N TYR A 393 -19.53 1.69 -14.13
CA TYR A 393 -20.06 1.99 -15.45
C TYR A 393 -19.06 2.82 -16.25
N ASN A 394 -18.54 2.27 -17.33
CA ASN A 394 -17.65 2.92 -18.28
C ASN A 394 -18.48 3.83 -19.21
N LEU A 395 -18.64 5.10 -18.84
CA LEU A 395 -19.41 6.05 -19.63
C LEU A 395 -18.78 6.26 -21.02
N ASN A 396 -17.45 6.34 -21.07
CA ASN A 396 -16.66 6.38 -22.29
C ASN A 396 -15.20 6.02 -21.96
N LYS A 397 -14.28 6.16 -22.93
CA LYS A 397 -12.86 5.82 -22.75
C LYS A 397 -12.11 6.67 -21.72
N PHE A 398 -12.65 7.84 -21.35
CA PHE A 398 -12.04 8.78 -20.43
C PHE A 398 -12.77 8.84 -19.09
N THR A 399 -13.97 8.28 -18.97
CA THR A 399 -14.82 8.50 -17.79
C THR A 399 -15.50 7.23 -17.32
N GLN A 400 -15.40 6.98 -16.02
CA GLN A 400 -16.04 5.86 -15.34
C GLN A 400 -16.80 6.37 -14.13
N ILE A 401 -18.02 5.85 -13.90
CA ILE A 401 -18.82 6.12 -12.70
C ILE A 401 -18.80 4.87 -11.83
N ILE A 402 -18.59 5.05 -10.53
CA ILE A 402 -18.44 3.93 -9.59
C ILE A 402 -19.33 4.17 -8.38
N ALA A 403 -20.17 3.19 -8.08
CA ALA A 403 -20.95 3.10 -6.85
C ALA A 403 -20.41 1.94 -6.02
N GLU A 404 -20.25 2.16 -4.72
CA GLU A 404 -19.62 1.19 -3.81
C GLU A 404 -20.32 1.18 -2.44
N TYR A 405 -20.41 -0.02 -1.86
CA TYR A 405 -20.62 -0.19 -0.43
C TYR A 405 -19.48 -1.01 0.17
N THR A 406 -18.94 -0.52 1.29
CA THR A 406 -17.87 -1.17 2.06
C THR A 406 -18.33 -1.39 3.49
N TRP A 407 -18.26 -2.64 3.95
CA TRP A 407 -18.31 -2.99 5.36
C TRP A 407 -16.89 -3.29 5.84
N ALA A 408 -16.51 -2.77 7.01
CA ALA A 408 -15.22 -3.05 7.61
C ALA A 408 -15.31 -3.23 9.12
N GLN A 409 -14.38 -4.00 9.68
CA GLN A 409 -14.31 -4.27 11.10
C GLN A 409 -12.87 -4.42 11.58
N ASP A 410 -12.56 -3.72 12.67
CA ASP A 410 -11.37 -3.94 13.50
C ASP A 410 -11.77 -4.74 14.75
N LYS A 411 -10.92 -5.68 15.16
CA LYS A 411 -11.12 -6.54 16.34
C LYS A 411 -9.82 -6.69 17.13
N TRP A 412 -9.89 -6.61 18.45
CA TRP A 412 -8.76 -6.70 19.36
C TRP A 412 -8.71 -8.04 20.12
N PHE A 413 -7.55 -8.34 20.73
CA PHE A 413 -7.33 -9.61 21.45
C PHE A 413 -8.21 -9.79 22.70
N ASP A 414 -8.75 -8.71 23.26
CA ASP A 414 -9.71 -8.76 24.37
C ASP A 414 -11.18 -8.98 23.91
N GLY A 415 -11.42 -9.06 22.59
CA GLY A 415 -12.72 -9.30 22.01
C GLY A 415 -13.52 -8.04 21.67
N GLN A 416 -13.02 -6.84 22.01
CA GLN A 416 -13.63 -5.59 21.56
C GLN A 416 -13.58 -5.50 20.02
N LYS A 417 -14.51 -4.74 19.44
CA LYS A 417 -14.65 -4.56 17.99
C LYS A 417 -15.14 -3.16 17.65
N GLN A 418 -14.82 -2.70 16.45
CA GLN A 418 -15.29 -1.45 15.85
C GLN A 418 -15.74 -1.75 14.43
N ASN A 419 -16.97 -1.38 14.06
CA ASN A 419 -17.48 -1.56 12.70
C ASN A 419 -17.56 -0.24 11.95
N ALA A 420 -17.44 -0.31 10.62
CA ALA A 420 -17.71 0.79 9.71
C ALA A 420 -18.57 0.34 8.54
N ASN A 421 -19.45 1.25 8.09
CA ASN A 421 -20.24 1.15 6.88
C ASN A 421 -19.97 2.40 6.03
N ILE A 422 -19.50 2.21 4.81
CA ILE A 422 -19.13 3.29 3.90
C ILE A 422 -19.91 3.10 2.60
N VAL A 423 -20.55 4.16 2.12
CA VAL A 423 -21.21 4.20 0.82
C VAL A 423 -20.54 5.29 0.00
N ALA A 424 -20.13 4.97 -1.21
CA ALA A 424 -19.49 5.93 -2.11
C ALA A 424 -20.15 5.94 -3.49
N LEU A 425 -20.23 7.13 -4.08
CA LEU A 425 -20.54 7.33 -5.49
C LEU A 425 -19.58 8.38 -6.04
N GLY A 426 -18.92 8.05 -7.14
CA GLY A 426 -17.93 8.95 -7.71
C GLY A 426 -17.60 8.65 -9.16
N THR A 427 -16.59 9.37 -9.63
CA THR A 427 -16.12 9.29 -11.01
C THR A 427 -14.60 9.25 -11.07
N PHE A 428 -14.09 8.54 -12.06
CA PHE A 428 -12.72 8.66 -12.53
C PHE A 428 -12.72 9.31 -13.91
N PHE A 429 -11.81 10.25 -14.12
CA PHE A 429 -11.51 10.89 -15.39
C PHE A 429 -10.05 10.62 -15.76
N TYR A 430 -9.79 10.22 -16.99
CA TYR A 430 -8.45 9.87 -17.51
C TYR A 430 -8.10 10.74 -18.70
N TRP A 431 -6.81 11.04 -18.89
CA TRP A 431 -6.29 11.69 -20.10
C TRP A 431 -4.99 11.08 -20.58
#